data_AF-A0A7C2D1K8-F1
#
_entry.id   AF-A0A7C2D1K8-F1
#
_cell.length_a   1.000
_cell.length_b   1.000
_cell.length_c   1.000
_cell.angle_alpha   90.00
_cell.angle_beta   90.00
_cell.angle_gamma   90.00
#
_symmetry.space_group_name_H-M   'P 1'
#
loop_
_entity.id
_entity.type
_entity.pdbx_description
1 polymer ?
#
loop_
_entity_poly.entity_id
_entity_poly.type
_entity_poly.pdbx_seq_one_letter_code
_entity_poly.pdbx_strand_id
1 'polypeptide(L)'
;MENETKNFHFMERDWLVYFPKYGNTGKYLDYRVVFINRKDASQSAKIVKLREVLENPEFENNYPHTVGFYKGDAGNAAEFKPEYLEIRKINSIEEFWLFLNSLDI
;
A
#
# COMPACT_ATOMS: atom_id res chain seq x y z
N MET A 1 3.32 -19.53 11.64
CA MET A 1 3.69 -18.12 11.41
C MET A 1 2.44 -17.44 10.90
N GLU A 2 1.85 -16.58 11.72
CA GLU A 2 0.58 -15.93 11.42
C GLU A 2 0.78 -14.94 10.28
N ASN A 3 -0.01 -15.04 9.21
CA ASN A 3 0.04 -14.11 8.08
C ASN A 3 -0.52 -12.76 8.53
N GLU A 4 0.40 -11.90 8.93
CA GLU A 4 0.23 -10.50 9.30
C GLU A 4 -0.25 -9.67 8.10
N THR A 5 -1.03 -8.63 8.35
CA THR A 5 -1.53 -7.65 7.38
C THR A 5 -0.36 -7.10 6.54
N LYS A 6 -0.48 -7.15 5.21
CA LYS A 6 0.58 -6.66 4.32
C LYS A 6 0.36 -5.18 4.06
N ASN A 7 1.26 -4.38 4.62
CA ASN A 7 1.11 -2.93 4.70
C ASN A 7 2.20 -2.26 3.86
N PHE A 8 1.77 -1.38 2.96
CA PHE A 8 2.64 -0.66 2.04
C PHE A 8 2.56 0.83 2.33
N HIS A 9 3.72 1.48 2.36
CA HIS A 9 3.85 2.91 2.44
C HIS A 9 4.54 3.43 1.19
N PHE A 10 3.84 4.24 0.41
CA PHE A 10 4.39 4.99 -0.72
C PHE A 10 4.95 6.31 -0.20
N MET A 11 6.26 6.36 -0.02
CA MET A 11 6.93 7.36 0.81
C MET A 11 6.84 8.78 0.25
N GLU A 12 6.89 8.94 -1.07
CA GLU A 12 6.82 10.25 -1.73
C GLU A 12 5.46 10.93 -1.50
N ARG A 13 4.41 10.12 -1.38
CA ARG A 13 3.01 10.58 -1.27
C ARG A 13 2.48 10.53 0.17
N ASP A 14 3.18 9.86 1.07
CA ASP A 14 2.70 9.52 2.42
C ASP A 14 1.36 8.77 2.35
N TRP A 15 1.26 7.83 1.40
CA TRP A 15 0.06 7.00 1.22
C TRP A 15 0.28 5.62 1.82
N LEU A 16 -0.67 5.17 2.62
CA LEU A 16 -0.69 3.82 3.17
C LEU A 16 -1.72 2.98 2.43
N VAL A 17 -1.33 1.78 2.03
CA VAL A 17 -2.20 0.77 1.45
C VAL A 17 -2.08 -0.51 2.27
N TYR A 18 -3.19 -0.92 2.87
CA TYR A 18 -3.27 -2.11 3.70
C TYR A 18 -4.12 -3.17 3.02
N PHE A 19 -3.55 -4.37 2.88
CA PHE A 19 -4.26 -5.53 2.34
C PHE A 19 -4.95 -6.28 3.48
N PRO A 20 -6.29 -6.29 3.55
CA PRO A 20 -7.02 -7.04 4.56
C PRO A 20 -6.68 -8.53 4.50
N LYS A 21 -6.57 -9.16 5.67
CA LYS A 21 -6.24 -10.59 5.80
C LYS A 21 -7.26 -11.52 5.14
N TYR A 22 -8.52 -11.10 5.04
CA TYR A 22 -9.62 -11.90 4.52
C TYR A 22 -10.48 -11.09 3.54
N GLY A 23 -11.21 -11.80 2.68
CA GLY A 23 -12.23 -11.21 1.80
C GLY A 23 -11.74 -10.81 0.41
N ASN A 24 -10.44 -10.85 0.16
CA ASN A 24 -9.88 -10.74 -1.18
C ASN A 24 -9.67 -12.13 -1.77
N THR A 25 -10.32 -12.40 -2.89
CA THR A 25 -10.16 -13.64 -3.68
C THR A 25 -10.17 -13.26 -5.15
N GLY A 26 -9.26 -13.82 -5.96
CA GLY A 26 -9.19 -13.52 -7.40
C GLY A 26 -8.04 -12.57 -7.76
N LYS A 27 -8.27 -11.63 -8.69
CA LYS A 27 -7.23 -10.74 -9.26
C LYS A 27 -6.95 -9.53 -8.36
N TYR A 28 -5.67 -9.19 -8.18
CA TYR A 28 -5.22 -8.06 -7.34
C TYR A 28 -5.93 -6.73 -7.60
N LEU A 29 -6.22 -6.40 -8.86
CA LEU A 29 -6.87 -5.14 -9.22
C LEU A 29 -8.23 -4.93 -8.54
N ASP A 30 -8.96 -6.01 -8.25
CA ASP A 30 -10.25 -5.98 -7.58
C ASP A 30 -10.16 -6.15 -6.06
N TYR A 31 -8.94 -6.28 -5.51
CA TYR A 31 -8.75 -6.41 -4.06
C TYR A 31 -9.21 -5.13 -3.38
N ARG A 32 -10.03 -5.29 -2.35
CA ARG A 32 -10.37 -4.20 -1.45
C ARG A 32 -9.21 -3.99 -0.50
N VAL A 33 -8.65 -2.79 -0.52
CA VAL A 33 -7.56 -2.36 0.34
C VAL A 33 -8.02 -1.19 1.19
N VAL A 34 -7.46 -1.05 2.38
CA VAL A 34 -7.63 0.16 3.16
C VAL A 34 -6.58 1.16 2.67
N PHE A 35 -7.03 2.31 2.23
CA PHE A 35 -6.19 3.41 1.77
C PHE A 35 -6.26 4.56 2.77
N ILE A 36 -5.09 5.10 3.12
CA ILE A 36 -4.95 6.31 3.94
C ILE A 36 -4.03 7.29 3.22
N ASN A 37 -4.52 8.50 2.98
CA ASN A 37 -3.69 9.61 2.54
C ASN A 37 -3.27 10.43 3.77
N ARG A 38 -2.05 10.25 4.26
CA ARG A 38 -1.61 10.87 5.51
C ARG A 38 -1.28 12.36 5.36
N LYS A 39 -1.04 12.85 4.15
CA LYS A 39 -0.86 14.30 3.90
C LYS A 39 -2.13 15.09 4.14
N ASP A 40 -3.30 14.45 4.00
CA ASP A 40 -4.58 15.07 4.23
C ASP A 40 -5.18 14.57 5.54
N ALA A 41 -4.93 15.32 6.62
CA ALA A 41 -5.43 15.00 7.96
C ALA A 41 -6.97 14.95 8.04
N SER A 42 -7.69 15.48 7.05
CA SER A 42 -9.15 15.39 6.97
C SER A 42 -9.64 14.09 6.34
N GLN A 43 -8.79 13.38 5.61
CA GLN A 43 -9.13 12.10 4.99
C GLN A 43 -8.96 10.95 5.99
N SER A 44 -10.09 10.39 6.40
CA SER A 44 -10.12 9.13 7.13
C SER A 44 -9.73 7.95 6.24
N ALA A 45 -9.35 6.84 6.89
CA ALA A 45 -9.11 5.58 6.20
C ALA A 45 -10.36 5.15 5.41
N LYS A 46 -10.17 4.80 4.14
CA LYS A 46 -11.25 4.34 3.26
C LYS A 46 -10.94 2.99 2.64
N ILE A 47 -11.99 2.17 2.46
CA ILE A 47 -11.87 0.91 1.72
C ILE A 47 -12.11 1.23 0.24
N VAL A 48 -11.10 0.98 -0.58
CA VAL A 48 -11.13 1.19 -2.04
C VAL A 48 -10.64 -0.07 -2.74
N LYS A 49 -10.92 -0.23 -4.02
CA LYS A 49 -10.24 -1.24 -4.84
C LYS A 49 -8.80 -0.82 -5.08
N LEU A 50 -7.89 -1.78 -5.13
CA LEU A 50 -6.49 -1.52 -5.42
C LEU A 50 -6.32 -0.74 -6.74
N ARG A 51 -7.09 -1.09 -7.78
CA ARG A 51 -7.08 -0.33 -9.04
C ARG A 51 -7.34 1.16 -8.87
N GLU A 52 -8.20 1.58 -7.95
CA GLU A 52 -8.54 2.99 -7.74
C GLU A 52 -7.36 3.77 -7.14
N VAL A 53 -6.47 3.09 -6.41
CA VAL A 53 -5.21 3.68 -5.92
C VAL A 53 -4.21 3.81 -7.07
N LEU A 54 -4.11 2.78 -7.92
CA LEU A 54 -3.11 2.69 -8.98
C LEU A 54 -3.44 3.54 -10.21
N GLU A 55 -4.72 3.66 -10.54
CA GLU A 55 -5.26 4.52 -11.61
C GLU A 55 -5.33 5.99 -11.18
N ASN A 56 -4.93 6.32 -9.94
CA ASN A 56 -4.81 7.71 -9.52
C ASN A 56 -3.71 8.38 -10.36
N PRO A 57 -3.98 9.52 -11.04
CA PRO A 57 -2.98 10.21 -11.86
C PRO A 57 -1.72 10.60 -11.09
N GLU A 58 -1.82 10.87 -9.77
CA GLU A 58 -0.64 11.13 -8.94
C GLU A 58 0.21 9.89 -8.70
N PHE A 59 -0.38 8.71 -8.73
CA PHE A 59 0.34 7.45 -8.68
C PHE A 59 0.98 7.15 -10.03
N GLU A 60 0.19 7.12 -11.10
CA GLU A 60 0.65 6.69 -12.42
C GLU A 60 1.73 7.60 -13.02
N ASN A 61 1.62 8.92 -12.84
CA ASN A 61 2.53 9.87 -13.51
C ASN A 61 3.82 10.16 -12.74
N ASN A 62 4.02 9.58 -11.56
CA ASN A 62 5.12 9.96 -10.66
C ASN A 62 6.05 8.81 -10.29
N TYR A 63 6.17 7.81 -11.14
CA TYR A 63 7.28 6.86 -11.02
C TYR A 63 8.63 7.59 -11.12
N PRO A 64 9.68 7.10 -10.43
CA PRO A 64 9.68 5.91 -9.58
C PRO A 64 9.10 6.18 -8.17
N HIS A 65 8.44 5.18 -7.59
CA HIS A 65 7.95 5.21 -6.21
C HIS A 65 8.87 4.42 -5.28
N THR A 66 9.09 4.94 -4.07
CA THR A 66 9.74 4.21 -2.98
C THR A 66 8.67 3.59 -2.11
N VAL A 67 8.62 2.27 -2.12
CA VAL A 67 7.61 1.49 -1.41
C VAL A 67 8.26 0.81 -0.22
N GLY A 68 7.85 1.21 0.98
CA GLY A 68 8.19 0.53 2.22
C GLY A 68 7.15 -0.53 2.56
N PHE A 69 7.56 -1.78 2.62
CA PHE A 69 6.77 -2.89 3.16
C PHE A 69 7.08 -3.07 4.65
N TYR A 70 6.04 -3.16 5.47
CA TYR A 70 6.18 -3.36 6.91
C TYR A 70 5.07 -4.26 7.45
N LYS A 71 5.33 -4.83 8.62
CA LYS A 71 4.39 -5.65 9.39
C LYS A 71 3.82 -4.82 10.55
N GLY A 72 2.53 -4.97 10.81
CA GLY A 72 1.87 -4.41 12.01
C GLY A 72 1.03 -3.16 11.77
N ASP A 73 0.12 -2.89 12.71
CA ASP A 73 -0.66 -1.66 12.78
C ASP A 73 0.31 -0.51 13.01
N ALA A 74 0.58 0.23 11.94
CA ALA A 74 1.22 1.53 12.03
C ALA A 74 0.29 2.44 12.83
N GLY A 75 0.53 2.48 14.15
CA GLY A 75 -0.33 3.09 15.14
C GLY A 75 -0.76 4.51 14.81
N ASN A 76 -1.83 4.94 15.50
CA ASN A 76 -2.51 6.23 15.37
C ASN A 76 -1.61 7.37 14.85
N ALA A 77 -2.15 8.09 13.87
CA ALA A 77 -1.51 9.01 12.92
C ALA A 77 -0.44 9.98 13.45
N ALA A 78 -0.37 10.26 14.75
CA ALA A 78 0.55 11.23 15.35
C ALA A 78 2.03 10.77 15.38
N GLU A 79 2.32 9.46 15.40
CA GLU A 79 3.70 8.95 15.47
C GLU A 79 3.97 7.79 14.52
N PHE A 80 3.67 7.96 13.24
CA PHE A 80 4.00 6.94 12.24
C PHE A 80 5.51 6.77 12.09
N LYS A 81 6.01 5.70 12.70
CA LYS A 81 7.40 5.25 12.66
C LYS A 81 7.39 3.76 12.28
N PRO A 82 7.06 3.41 11.02
CA PRO A 82 6.99 2.02 10.61
C PRO A 82 8.38 1.38 10.60
N GLU A 83 8.47 0.15 11.09
CA GLU A 83 9.66 -0.68 10.93
C GLU A 83 9.56 -1.42 9.59
N TYR A 84 10.23 -0.88 8.56
CA TYR A 84 10.21 -1.49 7.23
C TYR A 84 11.01 -2.78 7.23
N LEU A 85 10.37 -3.84 6.74
CA LEU A 85 11.00 -5.11 6.46
C LEU A 85 11.76 -5.05 5.14
N GLU A 86 11.20 -4.33 4.17
CA GLU A 86 11.81 -4.11 2.87
C GLU A 86 11.45 -2.71 2.37
N ILE A 87 12.43 -2.02 1.79
CA ILE A 87 12.23 -0.78 1.05
C ILE A 87 12.65 -1.05 -0.39
N ARG A 88 11.74 -0.84 -1.33
CA ARG A 88 11.97 -1.10 -2.74
C ARG A 88 11.62 0.11 -3.58
N LYS A 89 12.47 0.40 -4.56
CA LYS A 89 12.17 1.36 -5.61
C LYS A 89 11.44 0.64 -6.75
N ILE A 90 10.26 1.14 -7.08
CA ILE A 90 9.37 0.63 -8.11
C ILE A 90 9.36 1.66 -9.24
N ASN A 91 9.86 1.29 -10.41
CA ASN A 91 10.02 2.20 -11.54
C ASN A 91 8.84 2.17 -12.52
N SER A 92 7.95 1.19 -12.40
CA SER A 92 6.75 1.10 -13.23
C SER A 92 5.65 0.29 -12.53
N ILE A 93 4.45 0.31 -13.12
CA ILE A 93 3.32 -0.48 -12.63
C ILE A 93 3.58 -1.98 -12.74
N GLU A 94 4.31 -2.43 -13.76
CA GLU A 94 4.71 -3.83 -13.93
C GLU A 94 5.65 -4.29 -12.81
N GLU A 95 6.64 -3.46 -12.43
CA GLU A 95 7.50 -3.76 -11.28
C GLU A 95 6.69 -3.84 -9.98
N PHE A 96 5.67 -2.99 -9.83
CA PHE A 96 4.77 -3.07 -8.68
C PHE A 96 4.01 -4.40 -8.65
N TRP A 97 3.51 -4.88 -9.79
CA TRP A 97 2.83 -6.17 -9.88
C TRP A 97 3.77 -7.34 -9.57
N LEU A 98 5.00 -7.32 -10.08
CA LEU A 98 6.01 -8.32 -9.77
C LEU A 98 6.31 -8.35 -8.26
N PHE A 99 6.37 -7.18 -7.64
CA PHE A 99 6.56 -7.08 -6.20
C PHE A 99 5.39 -7.69 -5.43
N LEU A 100 4.14 -7.35 -5.74
CA LEU A 100 2.97 -7.95 -5.10
C LEU A 100 2.92 -9.48 -5.30
N ASN A 101 3.22 -9.96 -6.52
CA ASN A 101 3.30 -11.40 -6.80
C ASN A 101 4.36 -12.12 -5.96
N SER A 102 5.54 -11.51 -5.77
CA SER A 102 6.62 -12.09 -4.98
C SER A 102 6.27 -12.23 -3.49
N LEU A 103 5.32 -11.44 -3.03
CA LEU A 103 4.85 -11.45 -1.65
C LEU A 103 3.70 -12.44 -1.42
N ASP A 104 3.14 -13.08 -2.46
CA ASP A 104 2.02 -14.04 -2.38
C ASP A 104 0.79 -13.46 -1.65
N ILE A 105 0.29 -12.31 -2.12
CA ILE A 105 -0.81 -11.53 -1.51
C ILE A 105 -2.18 -12.07 -1.92
#